data_AF-A0A9Q0IHR3-F1
#
_entry.id   AF-A0A9Q0IHR3-F1
#
_cell.length_a   1.000
_cell.length_b   1.000
_cell.length_c   1.000
_cell.angle_alpha   90.00
_cell.angle_beta   90.00
_cell.angle_gamma   90.00
#
_symmetry.space_group_name_H-M   'P 1'
#
loop_
_entity.id
_entity.type
_entity.pdbx_description
1 polymer ?
#
loop_
_entity_poly.entity_id
_entity_poly.type
_entity_poly.pdbx_seq_one_letter_code
_entity_poly.pdbx_strand_id
1 'polypeptide(L)'
;MHITRPSVKFGRFKMIKHKLDKGNDINPKRFNMLSKTRQSWKLDGMNTAEYEIVSRQYLPLYTNITVNIGTEAGLHVPPEAAQPAPVDPAKPDQEPLVNS
;
A
#
# COMPACT_ATOMS: atom_id res chain seq x y z
N MET A 1 -5.35 0.70 27.41
CA MET A 1 -5.31 1.84 26.47
C MET A 1 -6.23 2.91 27.04
N HIS A 2 -5.70 4.09 27.36
CA HIS A 2 -6.48 5.22 27.87
C HIS A 2 -6.54 6.29 26.78
N ILE A 3 -7.72 6.84 26.52
CA ILE A 3 -7.91 7.87 25.49
C ILE A 3 -8.20 9.19 26.19
N THR A 4 -7.24 10.12 26.12
CA THR A 4 -7.41 11.47 26.65
C THR A 4 -8.03 12.36 25.58
N ARG A 5 -9.03 13.17 25.94
CA ARG A 5 -9.70 14.11 25.04
C ARG A 5 -9.76 15.51 25.65
N PRO A 6 -9.52 16.58 24.87
CA PRO A 6 -9.79 17.93 25.34
C PRO A 6 -11.30 18.14 25.52
N SER A 7 -11.67 19.18 26.28
CA SER A 7 -13.07 19.57 26.44
C SER A 7 -13.74 19.84 25.09
N VAL A 8 -15.02 19.44 24.98
CA VAL A 8 -15.86 19.65 23.78
C VAL A 8 -16.00 21.12 23.40
N LYS A 9 -15.73 22.05 24.32
CA LYS A 9 -15.66 23.49 24.04
C LYS A 9 -14.52 23.84 23.08
N PHE A 10 -13.37 23.17 23.19
CA PHE A 10 -12.14 23.47 22.45
C PHE A 10 -11.80 22.41 21.40
N GLY A 11 -12.25 21.17 21.57
CA GLY A 11 -11.94 20.04 20.68
C GLY A 11 -12.77 19.96 19.39
N ARG A 12 -13.40 21.05 18.95
CA ARG A 12 -14.24 21.06 17.73
C ARG A 12 -13.35 21.24 16.51
N PHE A 13 -13.60 20.45 15.47
CA PHE A 13 -12.92 20.54 14.19
C PHE A 13 -13.95 20.62 13.05
N LYS A 14 -13.54 21.18 11.90
CA LYS A 14 -14.37 21.29 10.71
C LYS A 14 -13.78 20.44 9.60
N MET A 15 -14.52 19.43 9.15
CA MET A 15 -14.14 18.63 7.99
C MET A 15 -14.26 19.49 6.72
N ILE A 16 -13.20 19.52 5.91
CA ILE A 16 -13.27 20.06 4.56
C ILE A 16 -14.10 19.08 3.72
N LYS A 17 -15.08 19.62 2.98
CA LYS A 17 -15.96 18.80 2.15
C LYS A 17 -15.12 18.09 1.08
N HIS A 18 -15.18 16.77 1.05
CA HIS A 18 -14.60 15.92 0.03
C HIS A 18 -15.68 14.93 -0.44
N LYS A 19 -15.50 14.35 -1.64
CA LYS A 19 -16.30 13.20 -2.06
C LYS A 19 -15.91 12.02 -1.17
N LEU A 20 -16.85 11.12 -0.88
CA LEU A 20 -16.52 9.91 -0.13
C LEU A 20 -15.40 9.16 -0.86
N ASP A 21 -14.30 8.89 -0.17
CA ASP A 21 -13.18 8.17 -0.75
C ASP A 21 -13.60 6.74 -1.06
N LYS A 22 -13.25 6.25 -2.26
CA LYS A 22 -13.53 4.88 -2.67
C LYS A 22 -12.82 3.92 -1.70
N GLY A 23 -13.58 3.08 -1.00
CA GLY A 23 -13.06 2.16 0.01
C GLY A 23 -13.21 2.62 1.47
N ASN A 24 -13.73 3.82 1.72
CA ASN A 24 -14.05 4.32 3.05
C ASN A 24 -15.56 4.21 3.39
N ASP A 25 -16.19 3.11 2.94
CA ASP A 25 -17.58 2.83 3.28
C ASP A 25 -17.73 2.46 4.76
N ILE A 26 -18.94 2.61 5.29
CA ILE A 26 -19.24 2.21 6.68
C ILE A 26 -18.91 0.72 6.83
N ASN A 27 -17.96 0.39 7.70
CA ASN A 27 -17.55 -1.00 7.92
C ASN A 27 -18.55 -1.74 8.84
N PRO A 28 -19.38 -2.67 8.31
CA PRO A 28 -20.34 -3.41 9.11
C PRO A 28 -19.68 -4.39 10.10
N LYS A 29 -18.41 -4.76 9.87
CA LYS A 29 -17.64 -5.71 10.68
C LYS A 29 -16.79 -5.01 11.77
N ARG A 30 -16.98 -3.71 12.01
CA ARG A 30 -16.14 -2.89 12.91
C ARG A 30 -15.90 -3.53 14.28
N PHE A 31 -16.95 -4.05 14.94
CA PHE A 31 -16.81 -4.68 16.26
C PHE A 31 -15.93 -5.93 16.24
N ASN A 32 -16.05 -6.76 15.20
CA ASN A 32 -15.22 -7.95 15.02
C ASN A 32 -13.76 -7.60 14.71
N MET A 33 -13.50 -6.48 14.02
CA MET A 33 -12.12 -6.04 13.79
C MET A 33 -11.47 -5.51 15.06
N LEU A 34 -12.22 -4.78 15.91
CA LEU A 34 -11.71 -4.29 17.19
C LEU A 34 -11.31 -5.42 18.15
N SER A 35 -12.01 -6.56 18.13
CA SER A 35 -11.60 -7.72 18.92
C SER A 35 -10.32 -8.35 18.37
N LYS A 36 -10.20 -8.49 17.05
CA LYS A 36 -8.98 -8.98 16.38
C LYS A 36 -7.76 -8.08 16.61
N THR A 37 -7.93 -6.76 16.69
CA THR A 37 -6.83 -5.82 16.97
C THR A 37 -6.06 -6.20 18.24
N ARG A 38 -6.73 -6.69 19.30
CA ARG A 38 -6.02 -7.13 20.52
C ARG A 38 -5.06 -8.31 20.28
N GLN A 39 -5.33 -9.12 19.27
CA GLN A 39 -4.52 -10.29 18.91
C GLN A 39 -3.40 -9.91 17.93
N SER A 40 -3.71 -9.08 16.91
CA SER A 40 -2.77 -8.82 15.81
C SER A 40 -1.88 -7.59 15.98
N TRP A 41 -2.19 -6.64 16.88
CA TRP A 41 -1.49 -5.33 16.92
C TRP A 41 0.02 -5.38 17.15
N LYS A 42 0.55 -6.49 17.70
CA LYS A 42 2.00 -6.69 17.89
C LYS A 42 2.68 -7.31 16.67
N LEU A 43 1.90 -7.98 15.83
CA LEU A 43 2.38 -8.74 14.68
C LEU A 43 2.27 -7.94 13.39
N ASP A 44 1.38 -6.94 13.35
CA ASP A 44 1.10 -6.13 12.18
C ASP A 44 1.04 -4.65 12.58
N GLY A 45 2.00 -3.86 12.10
CA GLY A 45 2.18 -2.46 12.45
C GLY A 45 3.52 -1.89 11.99
N MET A 46 4.12 -1.01 12.81
CA MET A 46 5.37 -0.31 12.46
C MET A 46 6.55 -1.28 12.24
N ASN A 47 6.53 -2.45 12.87
CA ASN A 47 7.56 -3.49 12.74
C ASN A 47 7.47 -4.28 11.43
N THR A 48 6.36 -4.20 10.71
CA THR A 48 6.11 -4.94 9.45
C THR A 48 5.78 -4.00 8.29
N ALA A 49 5.83 -2.69 8.49
CA ALA A 49 5.51 -1.71 7.47
C ALA A 49 6.60 -1.67 6.39
N GLU A 50 6.26 -2.15 5.19
CA GLU A 50 7.13 -2.10 4.01
C GLU A 50 6.71 -0.97 3.08
N TYR A 51 7.68 -0.16 2.65
CA TYR A 51 7.47 0.90 1.67
C TYR A 51 8.78 1.32 1.01
N GLU A 52 8.69 1.89 -0.17
CA GLU A 52 9.80 2.52 -0.88
C GLU A 52 9.57 4.02 -1.02
N ILE A 53 10.63 4.81 -0.83
CA ILE A 53 10.55 6.26 -0.99
C ILE A 53 10.86 6.60 -2.43
N VAL A 54 9.87 7.18 -3.12
CA VAL A 54 9.98 7.60 -4.51
C VAL A 54 10.59 9.00 -4.60
N SER A 55 10.19 9.92 -3.72
CA SER A 55 10.75 11.27 -3.70
C SER A 55 10.59 11.94 -2.33
N ARG A 56 11.47 12.92 -2.08
CA ARG A 56 11.43 13.80 -0.90
C ARG A 56 11.61 15.25 -1.35
N GLN A 57 10.66 16.12 -1.01
CA GLN A 57 10.70 17.53 -1.33
C GLN A 57 10.50 18.36 -0.05
N TYR A 58 11.45 19.23 0.25
CA TYR A 58 11.38 20.14 1.39
C TYR A 58 10.83 21.48 0.91
N LEU A 59 9.61 21.82 1.33
CA LEU A 59 8.95 23.08 0.99
C LEU A 59 8.86 23.97 2.24
N PRO A 60 8.68 25.29 2.07
CA PRO A 60 8.70 26.21 3.21
C PRO A 60 7.69 25.91 4.33
N LEU A 61 6.56 25.27 4.00
CA LEU A 61 5.46 25.02 4.96
C LEU A 61 5.28 23.53 5.30
N TYR A 62 5.87 22.61 4.53
CA TYR A 62 5.73 21.16 4.73
C TYR A 62 6.80 20.37 3.98
N THR A 63 6.96 19.10 4.35
CA THR A 63 7.77 18.14 3.58
C THR A 63 6.84 17.20 2.83
N ASN A 64 7.00 17.10 1.52
CA ASN A 64 6.31 16.09 0.72
C ASN A 64 7.20 14.85 0.62
N ILE A 65 6.69 13.71 1.07
CA ILE A 65 7.35 12.41 0.91
C ILE A 65 6.39 11.55 0.08
N THR A 66 6.78 11.24 -1.15
CA THR A 66 6.02 10.31 -2.00
C THR A 66 6.58 8.91 -1.78
N VAL A 67 5.69 7.97 -1.44
CA VAL A 67 6.05 6.58 -1.13
C VAL A 67 5.25 5.61 -1.99
N ASN A 68 5.89 4.49 -2.37
CA ASN A 68 5.23 3.31 -2.89
C ASN A 68 4.98 2.36 -1.71
N ILE A 69 3.72 2.02 -1.44
CA ILE A 69 3.31 1.11 -0.36
C ILE A 69 2.95 -0.29 -0.87
N GLY A 70 3.24 -0.58 -2.15
CA GLY A 70 2.94 -1.87 -2.75
C GLY A 70 1.47 -2.08 -3.11
N THR A 71 1.12 -3.34 -3.32
CA THR A 71 -0.26 -3.79 -3.60
C THR A 71 -0.69 -4.81 -2.55
N GLU A 72 -1.88 -5.40 -2.70
CA GLU A 72 -2.33 -6.50 -1.83
C GLU A 72 -1.38 -7.72 -1.87
N ALA A 73 -0.58 -7.86 -2.94
CA ALA A 73 0.44 -8.91 -3.06
C ALA A 73 1.77 -8.57 -2.36
N GLY A 74 1.87 -7.40 -1.72
CA GLY A 74 3.11 -6.88 -1.13
C GLY A 74 3.81 -5.84 -1.99
N LEU A 75 4.97 -5.38 -1.51
CA LEU A 75 5.78 -4.35 -2.17
C LEU A 75 6.61 -4.91 -3.32
N HIS A 76 7.20 -6.09 -3.13
CA HIS A 76 7.99 -6.80 -4.14
C HIS A 76 7.25 -8.05 -4.58
N VAL A 77 6.63 -7.98 -5.75
CA VAL A 77 6.04 -9.18 -6.37
C VAL A 77 7.20 -10.05 -6.88
N PRO A 78 7.29 -11.33 -6.49
CA PRO A 78 8.30 -12.23 -7.02
C PRO A 78 8.21 -12.31 -8.55
N PRO A 79 9.34 -12.37 -9.28
CA PRO A 79 9.36 -12.41 -10.74
C PRO A 79 8.50 -13.52 -11.37
N GLU A 80 8.19 -14.57 -10.62
CA GLU A 80 7.42 -15.73 -11.08
C GLU A 80 5.92 -15.44 -11.31
N ALA A 81 5.39 -14.32 -10.80
CA ALA A 81 4.03 -13.86 -11.12
C ALA A 81 3.96 -12.90 -12.33
N ALA A 82 5.11 -12.42 -12.82
CA ALA A 82 5.19 -11.76 -14.12
C ALA A 82 5.23 -12.86 -15.18
N GLN A 83 4.04 -13.27 -15.63
CA GLN A 83 3.87 -14.23 -16.73
C GLN A 83 4.87 -13.91 -17.87
N PRO A 84 5.51 -14.93 -18.48
CA PRO A 84 6.38 -14.68 -19.61
C PRO A 84 5.59 -13.95 -20.69
N ALA A 85 6.19 -12.90 -21.26
CA ALA A 85 5.63 -12.19 -22.41
C ALA A 85 5.15 -13.21 -23.46
N PRO A 86 4.03 -12.95 -24.17
CA PRO A 86 3.55 -13.86 -25.19
C PRO A 86 4.68 -14.11 -26.19
N VAL A 87 5.09 -15.37 -26.29
CA VAL A 87 6.05 -15.82 -27.30
C VAL A 87 5.32 -15.70 -28.63
N ASP A 88 5.67 -14.69 -29.43
CA ASP A 88 5.15 -14.57 -30.80
C ASP A 88 5.49 -15.86 -31.57
N PRO A 89 4.50 -16.61 -32.09
CA PRO A 89 4.73 -17.91 -32.73
C PRO A 89 5.27 -17.79 -34.17
N ALA A 90 5.93 -16.67 -34.52
CA ALA A 90 6.29 -16.33 -35.89
C ALA A 90 7.80 -16.14 -36.08
N LYS A 91 8.60 -17.14 -35.70
CA LYS A 91 9.95 -17.27 -36.25
C LYS A 91 10.30 -18.75 -36.43
N PRO A 92 10.35 -19.28 -37.67
CA PRO A 92 10.78 -20.65 -37.90
C PRO A 92 12.28 -20.81 -37.65
N ASP A 93 12.62 -21.99 -37.16
CA ASP A 93 13.95 -22.44 -36.75
C ASP A 93 15.02 -22.17 -37.83
N GLN A 94 16.12 -21.51 -37.45
CA GLN A 94 17.35 -21.53 -38.24
C GLN A 94 18.29 -22.56 -37.63
N GLU A 95 18.56 -23.63 -38.39
CA GLU A 95 19.58 -24.63 -38.10
C GLU A 95 20.97 -24.00 -37.95
N PRO A 96 21.83 -24.50 -37.05
CA PRO A 96 23.18 -23.98 -36.90
C PRO A 96 24.09 -24.46 -38.04
N LEU A 97 24.66 -23.52 -38.80
CA LEU A 97 25.69 -23.80 -39.79
C LEU A 97 27.00 -24.19 -39.06
N VAL A 98 27.40 -25.45 -39.23
CA VAL A 98 28.68 -26.00 -38.79
C VAL A 98 29.76 -25.53 -39.78
N ASN A 99 30.76 -24.80 -39.32
CA ASN A 99 31.94 -24.49 -40.12
C ASN A 99 33.14 -25.29 -39.62
N SER A 100 33.72 -26.05 -40.55
CA SER A 100 34.98 -26.80 -40.48
C SER A 100 36.22 -25.90 -40.46
#